data_AF-A0A958V6T2-F1
#
_entry.id   AF-A0A958V6T2-F1
#
_cell.length_a   1.000
_cell.length_b   1.000
_cell.length_c   1.000
_cell.angle_alpha   90.00
_cell.angle_beta   90.00
_cell.angle_gamma   90.00
#
_symmetry.space_group_name_H-M   'P 1'
#
loop_
_entity.id
_entity.type
_entity.pdbx_description
1 polymer ?
#
loop_
_entity_poly.entity_id
_entity_poly.type
_entity_poly.pdbx_seq_one_letter_code
_entity_poly.pdbx_strand_id
1 'polypeptide(L)'
;MDKILSGAKKISVYDLLAISIGIVYLWFGALKFIPGVSPAERLAENTIDALFFGLIPSNVSVILLAVWEVLIGILLILNVYKRFGIILALIHMGFTFTPLFLFPDLSFTHPPFEFTIIGQYIVKNLIIVCALLILLKEAPTKV
;
A
#
# COMPACT_ATOMS: atom_id res chain seq x y z
N MET A 1 -25.23 32.99 -15.10
CA MET A 1 -24.88 32.17 -13.93
C MET A 1 -23.99 30.98 -14.31
N ASP A 2 -24.14 30.42 -15.51
CA ASP A 2 -23.46 29.17 -15.92
C ASP A 2 -21.96 29.27 -16.27
N LYS A 3 -21.37 30.48 -16.28
CA LYS A 3 -19.93 30.67 -16.49
C LYS A 3 -19.10 30.70 -15.20
N ILE A 4 -19.73 30.63 -14.02
CA ILE A 4 -19.04 30.78 -12.72
C ILE A 4 -18.67 29.41 -12.10
N LEU A 5 -19.25 28.29 -12.57
CA LEU A 5 -19.01 26.96 -12.00
C LEU A 5 -18.08 26.05 -12.84
N SER A 6 -17.45 26.59 -13.89
CA SER A 6 -16.60 25.83 -14.82
C SER A 6 -15.16 25.57 -14.33
N GLY A 7 -14.86 25.78 -13.04
CA GLY A 7 -13.50 25.64 -12.48
C GLY A 7 -13.24 24.33 -11.74
N ALA A 8 -14.28 23.56 -11.39
CA ALA A 8 -14.09 22.31 -10.66
C ALA A 8 -13.73 21.19 -11.65
N LYS A 9 -12.47 20.73 -11.59
CA LYS A 9 -12.05 19.48 -12.27
C LYS A 9 -13.01 18.37 -11.85
N LYS A 10 -13.79 17.85 -12.80
CA LYS A 10 -14.77 16.78 -12.54
C LYS A 10 -14.01 15.54 -12.05
N ILE A 11 -14.24 15.13 -10.81
CA ILE A 11 -13.61 13.95 -10.21
C ILE A 11 -14.18 12.71 -10.93
N SER A 12 -13.30 11.90 -11.53
CA SER A 12 -13.70 10.65 -12.17
C SER A 12 -13.83 9.50 -11.16
N VAL A 13 -14.53 8.42 -11.51
CA VAL A 13 -14.60 7.21 -10.67
C VAL A 13 -13.20 6.62 -10.41
N TYR A 14 -12.28 6.73 -11.38
CA TYR A 14 -10.88 6.32 -11.22
C TYR A 14 -10.10 7.23 -10.27
N ASP A 15 -10.48 8.49 -10.13
CA ASP A 15 -9.90 9.37 -9.12
C ASP A 15 -10.42 9.01 -7.73
N LEU A 16 -11.70 8.66 -7.59
CA LEU A 16 -12.24 8.16 -6.32
C LEU A 16 -11.54 6.88 -5.87
N LEU A 17 -11.29 5.94 -6.80
CA LEU A 17 -10.55 4.71 -6.52
C LEU A 17 -9.09 4.97 -6.13
N ALA A 18 -8.43 5.93 -6.79
CA ALA A 18 -7.07 6.32 -6.42
C ALA A 18 -7.02 6.99 -5.04
N ILE A 19 -7.95 7.90 -4.77
CA ILE A 19 -8.07 8.60 -3.49
C ILE A 19 -8.36 7.60 -2.37
N SER A 20 -9.25 6.62 -2.57
CA SER A 20 -9.56 5.63 -1.53
C SER A 20 -8.34 4.79 -1.17
N ILE A 21 -7.61 4.27 -2.16
CA ILE A 21 -6.35 3.55 -1.93
C ILE A 21 -5.34 4.47 -1.25
N GLY A 22 -5.21 5.71 -1.72
CA GLY A 22 -4.31 6.70 -1.17
C GLY A 22 -4.58 7.03 0.30
N ILE A 23 -5.85 7.12 0.71
CA ILE A 23 -6.25 7.33 2.11
C ILE A 23 -5.80 6.15 2.98
N VAL A 24 -6.02 4.91 2.51
CA VAL A 24 -5.59 3.71 3.26
C VAL A 24 -4.08 3.70 3.46
N TYR A 25 -3.32 3.97 2.39
CA TYR A 25 -1.86 4.08 2.43
C TYR A 25 -1.38 5.19 3.37
N LEU A 26 -1.97 6.39 3.25
CA LEU A 26 -1.60 7.53 4.07
C LEU A 26 -1.87 7.25 5.55
N TRP A 27 -3.02 6.65 5.87
CA TRP A 27 -3.39 6.33 7.24
C TRP A 27 -2.46 5.27 7.85
N PHE A 28 -2.27 4.14 7.16
CA PHE A 28 -1.42 3.06 7.66
C PHE A 28 0.07 3.42 7.70
N GLY A 29 0.54 4.28 6.79
CA GLY A 29 1.88 4.84 6.84
C GLY A 29 2.05 5.81 8.00
N ALA A 30 1.09 6.72 8.21
CA ALA A 30 1.13 7.70 9.28
C ALA A 30 1.21 7.04 10.67
N LEU A 31 0.46 5.95 10.89
CA LEU A 31 0.49 5.23 12.17
C LEU A 31 1.86 4.63 12.51
N LYS A 32 2.69 4.32 11.50
CA LYS A 32 4.03 3.73 11.71
C LYS A 32 5.07 4.74 12.21
N PHE A 33 4.78 6.04 12.19
CA PHE A 33 5.64 7.03 12.84
C PHE A 33 5.47 7.07 14.36
N ILE A 34 4.42 6.45 14.89
CA ILE A 34 4.14 6.41 16.33
C ILE A 34 4.38 4.97 16.83
N PRO A 35 5.44 4.73 17.62
CA PRO A 35 5.79 3.39 18.09
C PRO A 35 4.64 2.71 18.84
N GLY A 36 4.35 1.44 18.51
CA GLY A 36 3.39 0.62 19.22
C GLY A 36 1.91 0.85 18.86
N VAL A 37 1.61 1.74 17.92
CA VAL A 37 0.22 2.01 17.48
C VAL A 37 -0.16 1.16 16.27
N SER A 38 0.81 0.81 15.41
CA SER A 38 0.54 0.05 14.19
C SER A 38 0.43 -1.46 14.49
N PRO A 39 -0.73 -2.10 14.22
CA PRO A 39 -0.90 -3.54 14.48
C PRO A 39 0.04 -4.43 13.63
N ALA A 40 0.51 -3.90 12.50
CA ALA A 40 1.34 -4.60 11.54
C ALA A 40 2.84 -4.29 11.68
N GLU A 41 3.25 -3.48 12.67
CA GLU A 41 4.64 -3.04 12.87
C GLU A 41 5.60 -4.23 12.97
N ARG A 42 5.36 -5.13 13.92
CA ARG A 42 6.22 -6.31 14.13
C ARG A 42 6.25 -7.26 12.92
N LEU A 43 5.13 -7.40 12.21
CA LEU A 43 5.10 -8.22 10.99
C LEU A 43 5.95 -7.59 9.90
N ALA A 44 5.86 -6.27 9.70
CA ALA A 44 6.64 -5.54 8.73
C ALA A 44 8.14 -5.56 9.07
N GLU A 45 8.50 -5.35 10.34
CA GLU A 45 9.88 -5.44 10.83
C GLU A 45 10.50 -6.80 10.49
N ASN A 46 9.85 -7.89 10.93
CA ASN A 46 10.34 -9.24 10.69
C ASN A 46 10.45 -9.55 9.19
N THR A 47 9.51 -9.05 8.38
CA THR A 47 9.52 -9.24 6.94
C THR A 47 10.68 -8.53 6.27
N ILE A 48 10.93 -7.27 6.63
CA ILE A 48 12.06 -6.51 6.07
C ILE A 48 13.38 -7.11 6.56
N ASP A 49 13.47 -7.49 7.83
CA ASP A 49 14.65 -8.17 8.38
C ASP A 49 14.98 -9.45 7.61
N ALA A 50 13.99 -10.31 7.37
CA ALA A 50 14.16 -11.54 6.60
C ALA A 50 14.52 -11.29 5.13
N LEU A 51 13.91 -10.30 4.47
CA LEU A 51 14.18 -9.97 3.07
C LEU A 51 15.57 -9.38 2.85
N PHE A 52 16.09 -8.63 3.83
CA PHE A 52 17.39 -7.96 3.76
C PHE A 52 18.46 -8.62 4.64
N PHE A 53 18.22 -9.85 5.11
CA PHE A 53 19.16 -10.64 5.91
C PHE A 53 19.70 -9.89 7.15
N GLY A 54 18.85 -9.11 7.81
CA GLY A 54 19.21 -8.33 9.01
C GLY A 54 20.16 -7.16 8.76
N LEU A 55 20.37 -6.75 7.50
CA LEU A 55 21.25 -5.62 7.17
C LEU A 55 20.65 -4.25 7.53
N ILE A 56 19.33 -4.16 7.69
CA ILE A 56 18.62 -2.92 7.97
C ILE A 56 18.09 -2.98 9.42
N PRO A 57 18.50 -2.05 10.30
CA PRO A 57 17.96 -1.97 11.66
C PRO A 57 16.44 -1.82 11.67
N SER A 58 15.74 -2.49 12.60
CA SER A 58 14.27 -2.54 12.66
C SER A 58 13.61 -1.15 12.76
N ASN A 59 14.19 -0.25 13.55
CA ASN A 59 13.69 1.12 13.65
C ASN A 59 13.79 1.89 12.33
N VAL A 60 14.84 1.63 11.55
CA VAL A 60 15.04 2.27 10.24
C VAL A 60 14.09 1.66 9.22
N SER A 61 13.89 0.34 9.24
CA SER A 61 13.00 -0.35 8.29
C SER A 61 11.55 0.12 8.41
N VAL A 62 11.03 0.28 9.63
CA VAL A 62 9.67 0.78 9.87
C VAL A 62 9.51 2.21 9.38
N ILE A 63 10.48 3.09 9.66
CA ILE A 63 10.43 4.48 9.21
C ILE A 63 10.50 4.56 7.68
N LEU A 64 11.37 3.77 7.03
CA LEU A 64 11.45 3.72 5.57
C LEU A 64 10.13 3.25 4.95
N LEU A 65 9.49 2.24 5.54
CA LEU A 65 8.19 1.76 5.11
C LEU A 65 7.11 2.83 5.30
N ALA A 66 7.09 3.51 6.44
CA ALA A 66 6.15 4.59 6.74
C ALA A 66 6.26 5.72 5.70
N VAL A 67 7.50 6.14 5.38
CA VAL A 67 7.76 7.16 4.35
C VAL A 67 7.27 6.70 2.98
N TRP A 68 7.53 5.45 2.61
CA TRP A 68 7.05 4.88 1.34
C TRP A 68 5.51 4.93 1.27
N GLU A 69 4.82 4.44 2.30
CA GLU A 69 3.36 4.38 2.29
C GLU A 69 2.72 5.78 2.27
N VAL A 70 3.25 6.72 3.07
CA VAL A 70 2.78 8.11 3.06
C VAL A 70 3.04 8.78 1.71
N LEU A 71 4.19 8.53 1.08
CA LEU A 71 4.49 9.03 -0.26
C LEU A 71 3.46 8.53 -1.28
N ILE A 72 3.18 7.23 -1.30
CA ILE A 72 2.13 6.65 -2.17
C ILE A 72 0.79 7.34 -1.89
N GLY A 73 0.42 7.44 -0.62
CA GLY A 73 -0.84 8.05 -0.20
C GLY A 73 -1.02 9.47 -0.73
N ILE A 74 -0.01 10.31 -0.55
CA ILE A 74 0.00 11.71 -1.02
C ILE A 74 -0.11 11.77 -2.56
N LEU A 75 0.70 10.99 -3.27
CA LEU A 75 0.70 10.99 -4.74
C LEU A 75 -0.66 10.58 -5.32
N LEU A 76 -1.31 9.57 -4.74
CA LEU A 76 -2.62 9.09 -5.18
C LEU A 76 -3.76 10.04 -4.82
N ILE A 77 -3.77 10.59 -3.59
CA ILE A 77 -4.80 11.54 -3.13
C ILE A 77 -4.74 12.83 -3.94
N LEU A 78 -3.55 13.39 -4.13
CA LEU A 78 -3.39 14.65 -4.86
C LEU A 78 -3.48 14.46 -6.39
N ASN A 79 -3.49 13.21 -6.86
CA ASN A 79 -3.47 12.88 -8.29
C ASN A 79 -2.25 13.50 -9.01
N VAL A 80 -1.12 13.61 -8.29
CA VAL A 80 0.14 14.18 -8.78
C VAL A 80 1.12 13.02 -8.98
N TYR A 81 1.80 12.97 -10.13
CA TYR A 81 2.62 11.83 -10.55
C TYR A 81 1.92 10.47 -10.34
N LYS A 82 0.60 10.41 -10.55
CA LYS A 82 -0.26 9.25 -10.24
C LYS A 82 0.30 7.93 -10.77
N ARG A 83 0.81 7.89 -12.01
CA ARG A 83 1.41 6.69 -12.59
C ARG A 83 2.62 6.18 -11.78
N PHE A 84 3.47 7.08 -11.31
CA PHE A 84 4.62 6.73 -10.46
C PHE A 84 4.14 6.23 -9.08
N GLY A 85 3.18 6.90 -8.46
CA GLY A 85 2.56 6.44 -7.20
C GLY A 85 1.93 5.05 -7.32
N ILE A 86 1.26 4.74 -8.43
CA ILE A 86 0.69 3.42 -8.71
C ILE A 86 1.79 2.35 -8.83
N ILE A 87 2.87 2.64 -9.54
CA ILE A 87 4.00 1.69 -9.69
C ILE A 87 4.65 1.42 -8.33
N LEU A 88 4.89 2.46 -7.52
CA LEU A 88 5.39 2.30 -6.15
C LEU A 88 4.45 1.45 -5.30
N ALA A 89 3.13 1.65 -5.41
CA ALA A 89 2.14 0.87 -4.69
C ALA A 89 2.11 -0.59 -5.14
N LEU A 90 2.29 -0.88 -6.42
CA LEU A 90 2.36 -2.26 -6.93
C LEU A 90 3.61 -2.99 -6.44
N ILE A 91 4.77 -2.32 -6.43
CA ILE A 91 6.00 -2.89 -5.87
C ILE A 91 5.81 -3.18 -4.37
N HIS A 92 5.29 -2.20 -3.62
CA HIS A 92 4.98 -2.39 -2.20
C HIS A 92 4.01 -3.56 -1.97
N MET A 93 2.93 -3.66 -2.76
CA MET A 93 2.00 -4.79 -2.69
C MET A 93 2.69 -6.13 -2.94
N GLY A 94 3.69 -6.20 -3.83
CA GLY A 94 4.50 -7.40 -4.00
C GLY A 94 5.18 -7.83 -2.69
N PHE A 95 5.76 -6.88 -1.96
CA PHE A 95 6.38 -7.17 -0.66
C PHE A 95 5.37 -7.60 0.40
N THR A 96 4.14 -7.08 0.40
CA THR A 96 3.13 -7.45 1.40
C THR A 96 2.67 -8.91 1.31
N PHE A 97 2.89 -9.60 0.19
CA PHE A 97 2.62 -11.04 0.05
C PHE A 97 3.75 -11.94 0.55
N THR A 98 4.97 -11.42 0.71
CA THR A 98 6.14 -12.21 1.15
C THR A 98 5.95 -12.94 2.50
N PRO A 99 5.21 -12.42 3.50
CA PRO A 99 5.01 -13.13 4.77
C PRO A 99 4.27 -14.47 4.62
N LEU A 100 3.48 -14.67 3.55
CA LEU A 100 2.84 -15.96 3.29
C LEU A 100 3.86 -17.09 3.10
N PHE A 101 5.04 -16.76 2.61
CA PHE A 101 6.12 -17.71 2.34
C PHE A 101 7.19 -17.71 3.43
N LEU A 102 7.49 -16.54 3.98
CA LEU A 102 8.53 -16.38 5.02
C LEU A 102 8.03 -16.78 6.41
N PHE A 103 6.75 -16.55 6.71
CA PHE A 103 6.14 -16.80 8.02
C PHE A 103 4.82 -17.57 7.86
N PRO A 104 4.86 -18.82 7.37
CA PRO A 104 3.66 -19.64 7.20
C PRO A 104 2.92 -19.87 8.51
N ASP A 105 3.63 -20.00 9.64
CA ASP A 105 3.03 -20.22 10.97
C ASP A 105 2.21 -19.02 11.46
N LEU A 106 2.51 -17.81 10.97
CA LEU A 106 1.71 -16.61 11.27
C LEU A 106 0.56 -16.43 10.26
N SER A 107 0.71 -16.98 9.06
CA SER A 107 -0.21 -16.77 7.95
C SER A 107 -1.29 -17.85 7.84
N PHE A 108 -1.03 -19.07 8.31
CA PHE A 108 -1.92 -20.21 8.20
C PHE A 108 -2.15 -20.88 9.56
N THR A 109 -3.39 -21.27 9.83
CA THR A 109 -3.72 -22.20 10.92
C THR A 109 -3.34 -23.63 10.51
N HIS A 110 -3.70 -24.00 9.27
CA HIS A 110 -3.35 -25.27 8.64
C HIS A 110 -2.90 -24.99 7.19
N PRO A 111 -1.58 -24.92 6.95
CA PRO A 111 -1.06 -24.67 5.61
C PRO A 111 -1.48 -25.76 4.61
N PRO A 112 -1.78 -25.43 3.34
CA PRO A 112 -1.80 -24.09 2.71
C PRO A 112 -3.21 -23.48 2.57
N PHE A 113 -4.26 -24.09 3.14
CA PHE A 113 -5.64 -23.73 2.81
C PHE A 113 -6.35 -22.88 3.86
N GLU A 114 -5.97 -23.00 5.14
CA GLU A 114 -6.64 -22.31 6.23
C GLU A 114 -5.81 -21.11 6.72
N PHE A 115 -6.26 -19.90 6.41
CA PHE A 115 -5.59 -18.65 6.78
C PHE A 115 -5.93 -18.16 8.18
N THR A 116 -4.92 -17.67 8.89
CA THR A 116 -5.14 -16.83 10.08
C THR A 116 -5.77 -15.48 9.69
N ILE A 117 -6.15 -14.67 10.67
CA ILE A 117 -6.59 -13.29 10.41
C ILE A 117 -5.52 -12.49 9.65
N ILE A 118 -4.24 -12.67 9.97
CA ILE A 118 -3.12 -12.03 9.26
C ILE A 118 -3.07 -12.49 7.80
N GLY A 119 -3.10 -13.82 7.57
CA GLY A 119 -3.09 -14.38 6.22
C GLY A 119 -4.26 -13.88 5.38
N GLN A 120 -5.47 -13.78 5.96
CA GLN A 120 -6.65 -13.23 5.28
C GLN A 120 -6.46 -11.78 4.86
N TYR A 121 -5.87 -10.94 5.71
CA TYR A 121 -5.57 -9.55 5.35
C TYR A 121 -4.55 -9.47 4.21
N ILE A 122 -3.52 -10.31 4.22
CA ILE A 122 -2.53 -10.36 3.13
C ILE A 122 -3.20 -10.78 1.82
N VAL A 123 -3.98 -11.86 1.81
CA VAL A 123 -4.66 -12.33 0.58
C VAL A 123 -5.63 -11.29 0.03
N LYS A 124 -6.32 -10.53 0.90
CA LYS A 124 -7.21 -9.44 0.48
C LYS A 124 -6.48 -8.31 -0.27
N ASN A 125 -5.16 -8.18 -0.15
CA ASN A 125 -4.39 -7.21 -0.94
C ASN A 125 -4.50 -7.45 -2.45
N LEU A 126 -4.91 -8.66 -2.88
CA LEU A 126 -5.20 -8.94 -4.29
C LEU A 126 -6.22 -7.96 -4.89
N ILE A 127 -7.19 -7.53 -4.10
CA ILE A 127 -8.19 -6.53 -4.51
C ILE A 127 -7.51 -5.20 -4.85
N ILE A 128 -6.55 -4.76 -4.01
CA ILE A 128 -5.81 -3.52 -4.22
C ILE A 128 -4.90 -3.64 -5.44
N VAL A 129 -4.23 -4.79 -5.63
CA VAL A 129 -3.42 -5.04 -6.83
C VAL A 129 -4.26 -4.91 -8.09
N CYS A 130 -5.41 -5.57 -8.17
CA CYS A 130 -6.32 -5.47 -9.31
C CYS A 130 -6.79 -4.03 -9.55
N ALA A 131 -7.15 -3.31 -8.49
CA ALA A 131 -7.55 -1.91 -8.58
C ALA A 131 -6.41 -1.02 -9.11
N LEU A 132 -5.18 -1.21 -8.62
CA LEU A 132 -3.99 -0.48 -9.07
C LEU A 132 -3.66 -0.78 -10.54
N LEU A 133 -3.82 -2.02 -11.01
CA LEU A 133 -3.61 -2.38 -12.42
C LEU A 133 -4.64 -1.71 -13.35
N ILE A 134 -5.90 -1.64 -12.92
CA ILE A 134 -6.96 -0.90 -13.64
C ILE A 134 -6.59 0.58 -13.71
N LEU A 135 -6.18 1.19 -12.60
CA LEU A 135 -5.74 2.58 -12.55
C LEU A 135 -4.49 2.83 -13.41
N LEU A 136 -3.55 1.88 -13.47
CA LEU A 136 -2.33 2.00 -14.26
C LEU A 136 -2.63 2.04 -15.75
N LYS A 137 -3.61 1.24 -16.20
CA LYS A 137 -4.07 1.21 -17.59
C LYS A 137 -4.74 2.53 -18.00
N GLU A 138 -5.51 3.14 -17.09
CA GLU A 138 -6.17 4.42 -17.33
C GLU A 138 -5.22 5.63 -17.24
N ALA A 139 -4.13 5.51 -16.46
CA ALA A 139 -3.19 6.60 -16.26
C ALA A 139 -2.45 6.93 -17.58
N PRO A 140 -2.54 8.17 -18.10
CA PRO A 140 -1.97 8.51 -19.40
C PRO A 140 -0.46 8.24 -19.44
N THR A 141 -0.03 7.44 -20.41
CA THR A 141 1.38 7.36 -20.82
C THR A 141 1.71 8.69 -21.48
N LYS A 142 2.49 9.55 -20.81
CA LYS A 142 3.26 10.54 -21.58
C LYS A 142 4.24 9.72 -22.41
N VAL A 143 3.95 9.57 -23.70
CA VAL A 143 4.89 9.08 -24.72
C VAL A 143 5.88 10.20 -25.01
#